data_AF-A0A971YCD3-F1
#
_entry.id   AF-A0A971YCD3-F1
#
_cell.length_a   1.000
_cell.length_b   1.000
_cell.length_c   1.000
_cell.angle_alpha   90.00
_cell.angle_beta   90.00
_cell.angle_gamma   90.00
#
_symmetry.space_group_name_H-M   'P 1'
#
loop_
_entity.id
_entity.type
_entity.pdbx_description
1 polymer ?
#
loop_
_entity_poly.entity_id
_entity_poly.type
_entity_poly.pdbx_seq_one_letter_code
_entity_poly.pdbx_strand_id
1 'polypeptide(L)'
;MNATAGEPVALVELGRVGKPHGLKGELCIDMFADSPLIFADLQRIYLRQEGKKPRPCAVLAAREHQGRALVLVDRCQGRDQAEAWRGAVVLARERDLPPVA
;
A
#
# COMPACT_ATOMS: atom_id res chain seq x y z
N MET A 1 27.99 10.18 6.83
CA MET A 1 26.57 10.46 6.48
C MET A 1 26.08 9.25 5.69
N ASN A 2 25.75 8.15 6.36
CA ASN A 2 25.49 6.89 5.67
C ASN A 2 23.98 6.67 5.64
N ALA A 3 23.34 7.14 4.57
CA ALA A 3 21.99 6.70 4.25
C ALA A 3 22.08 5.19 4.00
N THR A 4 21.63 4.42 4.98
CA THR A 4 21.56 2.97 4.98
C THR A 4 21.02 2.51 3.65
N ALA A 5 21.90 1.97 2.79
CA ALA A 5 21.49 1.15 1.66
C ALA A 5 20.80 -0.06 2.28
N GLY A 6 19.48 0.07 2.47
CA GLY A 6 18.68 -0.90 3.21
C GLY A 6 18.92 -2.29 2.64
N GLU A 7 19.07 -3.26 3.54
CA GLU A 7 19.10 -4.68 3.19
C GLU A 7 18.02 -4.99 2.15
N PRO A 8 18.24 -5.95 1.24
CA PRO A 8 17.22 -6.35 0.27
C PRO A 8 15.98 -6.81 1.04
N VAL A 9 15.01 -5.91 1.16
CA VAL A 9 13.71 -6.22 1.75
C VAL A 9 12.98 -7.04 0.70
N ALA A 10 12.74 -8.32 0.99
CA ALA A 10 11.82 -9.13 0.20
C ALA A 10 10.44 -8.46 0.24
N LEU A 11 10.02 -7.93 -0.90
CA LEU A 11 8.75 -7.24 -1.06
C LEU A 11 7.82 -8.12 -1.90
N VAL A 12 6.61 -8.33 -1.41
CA VAL A 12 5.55 -9.10 -2.08
C VAL A 12 4.51 -8.13 -2.63
N GLU A 13 4.12 -8.31 -3.88
CA GLU A 13 3.07 -7.52 -4.53
C GLU A 13 1.69 -7.97 -4.01
N LEU A 14 0.95 -7.05 -3.40
CA LEU A 14 -0.37 -7.31 -2.84
C LEU A 14 -1.51 -6.90 -3.77
N GLY A 15 -1.25 -5.94 -4.66
CA GLY A 15 -2.29 -5.35 -5.50
C GLY A 15 -1.83 -4.09 -6.20
N ARG A 16 -2.80 -3.36 -6.74
CA ARG A 16 -2.58 -2.08 -7.41
C ARG A 16 -3.54 -1.03 -6.88
N VAL A 17 -3.07 0.21 -6.85
CA VAL A 17 -3.89 1.37 -6.50
C VAL A 17 -4.87 1.63 -7.65
N GLY A 18 -6.15 1.45 -7.35
CA GLY A 18 -7.26 1.76 -8.24
C GLY A 18 -7.62 3.24 -8.23
N LYS A 19 -8.89 3.53 -8.54
CA LYS A 19 -9.42 4.90 -8.50
C LYS A 19 -9.58 5.34 -7.03
N PRO A 20 -9.07 6.52 -6.63
CA PRO A 20 -9.20 6.99 -5.25
C PRO A 20 -10.66 7.12 -4.84
N HIS A 21 -10.95 6.73 -3.60
CA HIS A 21 -12.28 6.74 -3.03
C HIS A 21 -12.42 7.85 -1.99
N GLY A 22 -13.51 8.62 -2.06
CA GLY A 22 -13.79 9.71 -1.13
C GLY A 22 -12.86 10.93 -1.24
N LEU A 23 -13.02 11.84 -0.30
CA LEU A 23 -12.27 13.11 -0.22
C LEU A 23 -11.10 13.06 0.78
N LYS A 24 -11.04 12.01 1.62
CA LYS A 24 -10.04 11.89 2.69
C LYS A 24 -8.64 11.46 2.22
N GLY A 25 -8.51 11.01 0.98
CA GLY A 25 -7.25 10.51 0.43
C GLY A 25 -6.98 9.04 0.72
N GLU A 26 -8.03 8.25 0.94
CA GLU A 26 -7.92 6.79 1.05
C GLU A 26 -7.52 6.20 -0.32
N LEU A 27 -6.48 5.37 -0.31
CA LEU A 27 -6.06 4.59 -1.47
C LEU A 27 -6.99 3.39 -1.61
N CYS A 28 -7.69 3.32 -2.73
CA CYS A 28 -8.44 2.13 -3.09
C CYS A 28 -7.46 1.13 -3.71
N ILE A 29 -7.35 -0.07 -3.13
CA ILE A 29 -6.44 -1.10 -3.61
C ILE A 29 -7.29 -2.22 -4.20
N ASP A 30 -7.13 -2.43 -5.51
CA ASP A 30 -7.60 -3.64 -6.19
C ASP A 30 -6.52 -4.71 -5.95
N MET A 31 -6.86 -5.66 -5.08
CA MET A 31 -5.90 -6.62 -4.55
C MET A 31 -6.00 -8.00 -5.18
N PHE A 32 -4.87 -8.71 -5.15
CA PHE A 32 -4.76 -10.08 -5.66
C PHE A 32 -4.90 -11.14 -4.56
N ALA A 33 -4.76 -10.74 -3.30
CA ALA A 33 -4.86 -11.64 -2.15
C ALA A 33 -6.32 -11.86 -1.73
N ASP A 34 -6.61 -13.04 -1.16
CA ASP A 34 -7.94 -13.48 -0.75
C ASP A 34 -8.59 -12.63 0.36
N SER A 35 -7.84 -11.76 1.06
CA SER A 35 -8.42 -10.93 2.12
C SER A 35 -7.86 -9.50 2.22
N PRO A 36 -8.69 -8.44 2.05
CA PRO A 36 -8.36 -7.03 2.30
C PRO A 36 -8.00 -6.69 3.74
N LEU A 37 -8.37 -7.54 4.68
CA LEU A 37 -8.12 -7.32 6.10
C LEU A 37 -6.64 -7.34 6.44
N ILE A 38 -5.78 -7.90 5.58
CA ILE A 38 -4.34 -7.93 5.78
C ILE A 38 -3.73 -6.52 5.95
N PHE A 39 -4.28 -5.51 5.28
CA PHE A 39 -3.79 -4.14 5.39
C PHE A 39 -4.05 -3.51 6.76
N ALA A 40 -4.99 -4.04 7.54
CA ALA A 40 -5.25 -3.56 8.90
C ALA A 40 -4.18 -4.02 9.89
N ASP A 41 -3.49 -5.13 9.61
CA ASP A 41 -2.40 -5.66 10.44
C ASP A 41 -1.04 -5.09 10.05
N LEU A 42 -0.92 -4.60 8.80
CA LEU A 42 0.31 -3.99 8.30
C LEU A 42 0.53 -2.59 8.86
N GLN A 43 1.66 -2.38 9.54
CA GLN A 43 2.09 -1.03 9.96
C GLN A 43 2.59 -0.17 8.78
N ARG A 44 3.06 -0.81 7.71
CA ARG A 44 3.69 -0.14 6.57
C ARG A 44 3.46 -0.89 5.28
N ILE A 45 3.14 -0.14 4.24
CA ILE A 45 3.12 -0.61 2.85
C ILE A 45 4.17 0.14 2.02
N TYR A 46 4.41 -0.34 0.82
CA TYR A 46 5.30 0.28 -0.15
C TYR A 46 4.52 0.55 -1.43
N LEU A 47 4.58 1.79 -1.91
CA LEU A 47 3.96 2.18 -3.16
C LEU A 47 5.04 2.32 -4.23
N ARG A 48 4.88 1.59 -5.34
CA ARG A 48 5.80 1.64 -6.48
C ARG A 48 5.06 2.10 -7.73
N GLN A 49 5.42 3.28 -8.21
CA GLN A 49 5.05 3.72 -9.56
C GLN A 49 5.94 3.04 -10.60
N GLU A 50 5.44 2.91 -11.81
CA GLU A 50 6.20 2.38 -12.94
C GLU A 50 7.51 3.15 -13.14
N GLY A 51 8.62 2.43 -13.35
CA GLY A 51 9.96 3.00 -13.51
C GLY A 51 10.57 3.64 -12.25
N LYS A 52 9.90 3.59 -11.09
CA LYS A 52 10.39 4.17 -9.82
C LYS A 52 10.69 3.11 -8.77
N LYS A 53 11.55 3.46 -7.81
CA LYS A 53 11.79 2.63 -6.62
C LYS A 53 10.55 2.63 -5.70
N PRO A 54 10.24 1.51 -5.02
CA PRO A 54 9.18 1.47 -4.00
C PRO A 54 9.43 2.51 -2.92
N ARG A 55 8.37 3.23 -2.52
CA ARG A 55 8.41 4.20 -1.42
C ARG A 55 7.66 3.67 -0.21
N PRO A 56 8.27 3.66 0.99
CA PRO A 56 7.58 3.28 2.21
C PRO A 56 6.52 4.31 2.61
N CYS A 57 5.34 3.83 2.98
CA CYS A 57 4.20 4.61 3.48
C CYS A 57 3.65 3.94 4.73
N ALA A 58 3.54 4.68 5.84
CA ALA A 58 2.95 4.18 7.07
C ALA A 58 1.44 4.05 6.88
N VAL A 59 0.87 2.91 7.28
CA VAL A 59 -0.58 2.71 7.27
C VAL A 59 -1.15 3.41 8.49
N LEU A 60 -2.06 4.34 8.27
CA LEU A 60 -2.76 5.06 9.34
C LEU A 60 -4.10 4.41 9.68
N ALA A 61 -4.77 3.88 8.65
CA ALA A 61 -6.01 3.14 8.80
C ALA A 61 -6.19 2.25 7.57
N ALA A 62 -6.80 1.07 7.75
CA ALA A 62 -7.24 0.24 6.65
C ALA A 62 -8.61 -0.35 6.97
N ARG A 63 -9.46 -0.45 5.96
CA ARG A 63 -10.79 -1.05 6.06
C ARG A 63 -11.21 -1.67 4.74
N GLU A 64 -12.05 -2.68 4.80
CA GLU A 64 -12.71 -3.20 3.61
C GLU A 64 -13.92 -2.34 3.24
N HIS A 65 -14.12 -2.09 1.94
CA HIS A 65 -15.33 -1.52 1.40
C HIS A 65 -15.65 -2.17 0.04
N GLN A 66 -16.81 -2.83 -0.08
CA GLN A 66 -17.28 -3.47 -1.31
C GLN A 66 -16.25 -4.44 -1.94
N GLY A 67 -15.60 -5.28 -1.10
CA GLY A 67 -14.59 -6.24 -1.55
C GLY A 67 -13.25 -5.62 -1.96
N ARG A 68 -13.01 -4.36 -1.60
CA ARG A 68 -11.75 -3.64 -1.85
C ARG A 68 -11.14 -3.15 -0.54
N ALA A 69 -9.82 -3.07 -0.49
CA ALA A 69 -9.15 -2.42 0.63
C ALA A 69 -9.09 -0.91 0.42
N LEU A 70 -9.59 -0.15 1.39
CA LEU A 70 -9.37 1.28 1.51
C LEU A 70 -8.28 1.50 2.56
N VAL A 71 -7.15 2.07 2.14
CA VAL A 71 -5.98 2.27 3.00
C VAL A 71 -5.61 3.74 3.05
N LEU A 72 -5.62 4.31 4.25
CA LEU A 72 -5.11 5.65 4.51
C LEU A 72 -3.63 5.54 4.90
N VAL A 73 -2.80 6.36 4.27
CA VAL A 73 -1.36 6.42 4.56
C VAL A 73 -0.90 7.83 4.91
N ASP A 74 0.20 7.94 5.63
CA ASP A 74 0.76 9.24 6.07
C ASP A 74 1.08 10.18 4.90
N ARG A 75 1.40 9.61 3.74
CA ARG A 75 1.79 10.32 2.52
C ARG A 75 0.63 10.73 1.63
N CYS A 76 -0.63 10.44 1.98
CA CYS A 76 -1.80 10.83 1.19
C CYS A 76 -2.76 11.65 2.05
N GLN A 77 -2.77 12.96 1.82
CA GLN A 77 -3.77 13.86 2.40
C GLN A 77 -4.66 14.38 1.27
N GLY A 78 -5.87 13.83 1.18
CA GLY A 78 -6.84 14.23 0.18
C GLY A 78 -6.75 13.50 -1.16
N ARG A 79 -7.77 13.76 -2.00
CA ARG A 79 -8.03 13.04 -3.24
C ARG A 79 -6.90 13.16 -4.27
N ASP A 80 -6.33 14.33 -4.47
CA ASP A 80 -5.30 14.57 -5.51
C ASP A 80 -4.02 13.76 -5.26
N GLN A 81 -3.59 13.67 -4.00
CA GLN A 81 -2.44 12.85 -3.64
C GLN A 81 -2.72 11.36 -3.83
N ALA A 82 -3.93 10.91 -3.47
CA ALA A 82 -4.34 9.53 -3.72
C ALA A 82 -4.43 9.21 -5.23
N GLU A 83 -4.94 10.14 -6.05
CA GLU A 83 -5.00 10.00 -7.52
C GLU A 83 -3.59 9.94 -8.13
N ALA A 84 -2.61 10.68 -7.59
CA ALA A 84 -1.22 10.61 -8.04
C ALA A 84 -0.60 9.22 -7.88
N TRP A 85 -1.14 8.38 -6.99
CA TRP A 85 -0.71 7.00 -6.81
C TRP A 85 -1.47 6.00 -7.67
N ARG A 86 -2.48 6.42 -8.43
CA ARG A 86 -3.25 5.53 -9.29
C ARG A 86 -2.34 4.72 -10.22
N GLY A 87 -2.59 3.42 -10.30
CA GLY A 87 -1.79 2.46 -11.06
C GLY A 87 -0.51 2.01 -10.38
N ALA A 88 -0.13 2.60 -9.24
CA ALA A 88 1.02 2.14 -8.47
C ALA A 88 0.78 0.74 -7.93
N VAL A 89 1.85 -0.05 -7.90
CA VAL A 89 1.87 -1.36 -7.24
C VAL A 89 1.97 -1.15 -5.74
N VAL A 90 1.14 -1.86 -5.00
CA VAL A 90 1.21 -1.94 -3.54
C VAL A 90 2.01 -3.18 -3.17
N LEU A 91 3.06 -2.99 -2.37
CA LEU A 91 3.86 -4.07 -1.83
C LEU A 91 3.88 -4.03 -0.30
N ALA A 92 4.11 -5.19 0.31
CA ALA A 92 4.42 -5.33 1.72
C ALA A 92 5.72 -6.12 1.90
N ARG A 93 6.33 -6.07 3.09
CA ARG A 93 7.47 -6.96 3.35
C ARG A 93 6.95 -8.37 3.55
N GLU A 94 7.65 -9.33 2.98
CA GLU A 94 7.33 -10.76 3.16
C GLU A 94 7.22 -11.14 4.63
N ARG A 95 8.12 -10.64 5.48
CA ARG A 95 8.13 -10.90 6.94
C ARG A 95 6.93 -10.34 7.70
N ASP A 96 6.24 -9.34 7.14
CA ASP A 96 5.08 -8.70 7.77
C ASP A 96 3.77 -9.37 7.31
N LEU A 97 3.85 -10.30 6.35
CA LEU A 97 2.71 -11.07 5.87
C LEU A 97 2.60 -12.38 6.68
N PRO A 98 1.37 -12.89 6.89
CA PRO A 98 1.20 -14.22 7.42
C PRO A 98 1.84 -15.23 6.47
N PRO A 99 2.35 -16.35 6.99
CA PRO A 99 2.87 -17.42 6.15
C PRO A 99 1.78 -17.87 5.19
N VAL A 100 2.09 -17.85 3.89
CA VAL A 100 1.28 -18.48 2.85
C VAL A 100 1.22 -19.97 3.19
N ALA A 101 0.04 -20.45 3.55
CA ALA A 101 -0.24 -21.85 3.83
C ALA A 101 -0.44 -22.66 2.54
#